data_AF-A0A2J7PDP5-F1
#
_entry.id   AF-A0A2J7PDP5-F1
#
_cell.length_a   1.000
_cell.length_b   1.000
_cell.length_c   1.000
_cell.angle_alpha   90.00
_cell.angle_beta   90.00
_cell.angle_gamma   90.00
#
_symmetry.space_group_name_H-M   'P 1'
#
loop_
_entity.id
_entity.type
_entity.pdbx_description
1 polymer ?
#
loop_
_entity_poly.entity_id
_entity_poly.type
_entity_poly.pdbx_seq_one_letter_code
_entity_poly.pdbx_strand_id
1 'polypeptide(L)'
;SKVEKLFYESRIRVNGEKILKKSAQLDVGDEVDVIRSLSPMNPEFLLVSRIEILSVKAGEEHIAVKLRRFKSLTVENYRDPWKESADAT
;
A
#
# COMPACT_ATOMS: atom_id res chain seq x y z
N SER A 1 -0.17 16.15 -3.15
CA SER A 1 1.17 15.52 -3.33
C SER A 1 1.04 14.15 -4.04
N LYS A 2 2.13 13.46 -4.43
CA LYS A 2 2.04 12.15 -5.14
C LYS A 2 1.32 11.07 -4.32
N VAL A 3 1.64 10.96 -3.03
CA VAL A 3 1.00 9.99 -2.11
C VAL A 3 -0.49 10.27 -1.95
N GLU A 4 -0.85 11.55 -1.86
CA GLU A 4 -2.25 11.96 -1.74
C GLU A 4 -3.08 11.63 -2.98
N LYS A 5 -2.52 11.81 -4.19
CA LYS A 5 -3.17 11.38 -5.43
C LYS A 5 -3.46 9.88 -5.40
N LEU A 6 -2.47 9.06 -5.01
CA LEU A 6 -2.62 7.61 -4.89
C LEU A 6 -3.70 7.21 -3.86
N PHE A 7 -3.82 7.96 -2.76
CA PHE A 7 -4.88 7.75 -1.78
C PHE A 7 -6.28 7.99 -2.38
N TYR A 8 -6.49 9.12 -3.07
CA TYR A 8 -7.78 9.42 -3.70
C TYR A 8 -8.12 8.47 -4.86
N GLU A 9 -7.11 7.97 -5.57
CA GLU A 9 -7.25 6.91 -6.59
C GLU A 9 -7.47 5.51 -6.00
N SER A 10 -7.63 5.37 -4.69
CA SER A 10 -7.85 4.09 -4.01
C SER A 10 -6.73 3.06 -4.25
N ARG A 11 -5.49 3.53 -4.45
CA ARG A 11 -4.31 2.69 -4.71
C ARG A 11 -3.53 2.30 -3.46
N ILE A 12 -3.96 2.71 -2.26
CA ILE A 12 -3.30 2.39 -1.00
C ILE A 12 -4.14 1.38 -0.23
N ARG A 13 -3.52 0.27 0.19
CA ARG A 13 -4.14 -0.75 1.04
C ARG A 13 -3.31 -0.97 2.30
N VAL A 14 -3.97 -1.31 3.40
CA VAL A 14 -3.33 -1.75 4.65
C VAL A 14 -3.84 -3.14 4.94
N ASN A 15 -2.95 -4.12 5.05
CA ASN A 15 -3.27 -5.54 5.24
C ASN A 15 -4.31 -6.06 4.21
N GLY A 16 -4.24 -5.54 2.98
CA GLY A 16 -5.17 -5.85 1.88
C GLY A 16 -6.51 -5.13 1.91
N GLU A 17 -6.77 -4.27 2.90
CA GLU A 17 -8.02 -3.53 3.03
C GLU A 17 -7.91 -2.07 2.55
N LYS A 18 -9.04 -1.50 2.10
CA LYS A 18 -9.11 -0.09 1.73
C LYS A 18 -9.04 0.79 2.96
N ILE A 19 -8.19 1.81 2.95
CA ILE A 19 -8.19 2.83 3.99
C ILE A 19 -9.12 3.99 3.63
N LEU A 20 -9.91 4.45 4.60
CA LEU A 20 -10.86 5.57 4.44
C LEU A 20 -10.27 6.92 4.83
N LYS A 21 -9.21 6.92 5.65
CA LYS A 21 -8.55 8.13 6.16
C LYS A 21 -7.04 8.03 5.96
N LYS A 22 -6.41 9.13 5.57
CA LYS A 22 -4.94 9.24 5.43
C LYS A 22 -4.21 9.06 6.76
N SER A 23 -4.85 9.43 7.87
CA SER A 23 -4.31 9.35 9.23
C SER A 23 -4.65 8.03 9.93
N ALA A 24 -4.81 6.94 9.19
CA ALA A 24 -5.02 5.63 9.78
C ALA A 24 -3.80 5.27 10.64
N GLN A 25 -4.05 4.78 11.85
CA GLN A 25 -3.00 4.27 12.73
C GLN A 25 -2.48 2.94 12.19
N LEU A 26 -1.18 2.73 12.29
CA LEU A 26 -0.50 1.51 11.87
C LEU A 26 0.29 0.94 13.03
N ASP A 27 0.37 -0.38 13.10
CA ASP A 27 1.04 -1.12 14.16
C ASP A 27 2.21 -1.95 13.60
N VAL A 28 3.05 -2.45 14.51
CA VAL A 28 4.14 -3.38 14.14
C VAL A 28 3.54 -4.66 13.58
N GLY A 29 3.99 -5.06 12.39
CA GLY A 29 3.47 -6.19 11.63
C GLY A 29 2.58 -5.78 10.45
N ASP A 30 2.09 -4.53 10.42
CA ASP A 30 1.22 -4.09 9.33
C ASP A 30 1.97 -3.99 8.01
N GLU A 31 1.26 -4.39 6.95
CA GLU A 31 1.68 -4.27 5.57
C GLU A 31 0.92 -3.13 4.88
N VAL A 32 1.66 -2.21 4.26
CA VAL A 32 1.09 -1.13 3.45
C VAL A 32 1.48 -1.32 2.01
N ASP A 33 0.47 -1.47 1.16
CA ASP A 33 0.63 -1.64 -0.28
C ASP A 33 0.27 -0.37 -1.04
N VAL A 34 1.10 -0.05 -2.02
CA VAL A 34 0.79 0.91 -3.08
C VAL A 34 0.66 0.14 -4.39
N ILE A 35 -0.55 0.11 -4.94
CA ILE A 35 -0.87 -0.52 -6.21
C ILE A 35 -0.27 0.30 -7.35
N ARG A 36 0.57 -0.34 -8.17
CA ARG A 36 1.18 0.29 -9.34
C ARG A 36 0.32 0.10 -10.58
N SER A 37 -0.04 -1.16 -10.85
CA SER A 37 -0.82 -1.57 -12.02
C SER A 37 -1.35 -2.99 -11.83
N LEU A 38 -2.17 -3.45 -12.78
CA LEU A 38 -2.35 -4.89 -13.01
C LEU A 38 -1.01 -5.51 -13.45
N SER A 39 -0.83 -6.79 -13.17
CA SER A 39 0.35 -7.53 -13.63
C SER A 39 0.30 -7.71 -15.15
N PRO A 40 1.39 -7.42 -15.89
CA PRO A 40 1.42 -7.61 -17.34
C PRO A 40 1.35 -9.08 -17.76
N MET A 41 1.67 -10.00 -16.84
CA MET A 41 1.65 -11.44 -17.08
C MET A 41 0.26 -12.05 -16.85
N ASN A 42 -0.50 -11.52 -15.90
CA ASN A 42 -1.84 -12.00 -15.56
C ASN A 42 -2.67 -10.84 -14.97
N PRO A 43 -3.69 -10.34 -15.68
CA PRO A 43 -4.53 -9.24 -15.21
C PRO A 43 -5.28 -9.49 -13.89
N GLU A 44 -5.39 -10.76 -13.46
CA GLU A 44 -5.99 -11.12 -12.16
C GLU A 44 -5.07 -10.80 -10.97
N PHE A 45 -3.78 -10.52 -11.23
CA PHE A 45 -2.79 -10.19 -10.21
C PHE A 45 -2.42 -8.71 -10.28
N LEU A 46 -1.94 -8.18 -9.16
CA LEU A 46 -1.50 -6.80 -9.02
C LEU A 46 0.02 -6.73 -8.89
N LEU A 47 0.59 -5.65 -9.42
CA LEU A 47 1.95 -5.25 -9.12
C LEU A 47 1.91 -4.16 -8.04
N VAL A 48 2.49 -4.43 -6.87
CA VAL A 48 2.45 -3.52 -5.72
C VAL A 48 3.85 -3.16 -5.22
N SER A 49 3.96 -2.02 -4.55
CA SER A 49 5.06 -1.74 -3.63
C SER A 49 4.58 -1.92 -2.20
N ARG A 50 5.22 -2.83 -1.47
CA ARG A 50 4.88 -3.12 -0.09
C ARG A 50 5.92 -2.54 0.87
N ILE A 51 5.46 -1.98 1.96
CA ILE A 51 6.26 -1.81 3.17
C ILE A 51 5.64 -2.62 4.30
N GLU A 52 6.47 -3.17 5.17
CA GLU A 52 6.05 -3.89 6.38
C GLU A 52 6.74 -3.24 7.58
N ILE A 53 5.97 -2.95 8.64
CA ILE A 53 6.50 -2.34 9.86
C ILE A 53 7.13 -3.42 10.73
N LEU A 54 8.46 -3.44 10.83
CA LEU A 54 9.17 -4.46 11.61
C LEU A 54 9.34 -4.07 13.08
N SER A 55 9.52 -2.78 13.38
CA SER A 55 9.63 -2.29 14.76
C SER A 55 9.47 -0.78 14.81
N VAL A 56 8.90 -0.30 15.92
CA VAL A 56 8.81 1.13 16.24
C VAL A 56 9.53 1.38 17.56
N LYS A 57 10.34 2.44 17.61
CA LYS A 57 11.00 2.93 18.83
C LYS A 57 10.70 4.41 18.99
N ALA A 58 10.03 4.76 20.08
CA ALA A 58 9.84 6.16 20.46
C ALA A 58 11.11 6.69 21.15
N GLY A 59 11.67 7.77 20.62
CA GLY A 59 12.64 8.61 21.32
C GLY A 59 11.96 9.87 21.87
N GLU A 60 12.72 10.73 22.55
CA GLU A 60 12.19 11.95 23.18
C GLU A 60 11.61 12.95 22.15
N GLU A 61 12.22 13.07 20.97
CA GLU A 61 11.82 14.04 19.93
C GLU A 61 11.43 13.39 18.60
N HIS A 62 11.64 12.08 18.43
CA HIS A 62 11.41 11.40 17.16
C HIS A 62 10.91 9.97 17.34
N ILE A 63 10.28 9.44 16.29
CA ILE A 63 9.88 8.05 16.22
C ILE A 63 10.76 7.37 15.17
N ALA A 64 11.58 6.41 15.59
CA ALA A 64 12.38 5.59 14.71
C ALA A 64 11.58 4.35 14.30
N VAL A 65 11.35 4.17 13.00
CA VAL A 65 10.62 3.03 12.45
C VAL A 65 11.54 2.21 11.56
N LYS A 66 11.61 0.90 11.81
CA LYS A 66 12.29 -0.05 10.94
C LYS A 66 11.26 -0.67 10.00
N LEU A 67 11.49 -0.54 8.70
CA LEU A 67 10.61 -1.05 7.67
C LEU A 67 11.31 -2.11 6.83
N ARG A 68 10.59 -3.14 6.42
CA ARG A 68 10.97 -3.97 5.26
C ARG A 68 10.34 -3.35 4.03
N ARG A 69 11.09 -3.25 2.93
CA ARG A 69 10.61 -2.63 1.69
C ARG A 69 10.70 -3.62 0.53
N PHE A 70 9.58 -3.82 -0.15
CA PHE A 70 9.48 -4.53 -1.41
C PHE A 70 9.15 -3.52 -2.51
N LYS A 71 10.11 -3.29 -3.41
CA LYS A 71 9.94 -2.29 -4.49
C LYS A 71 8.88 -2.73 -5.50
N SER A 72 8.80 -4.02 -5.77
CA SER A 72 7.88 -4.62 -6.73
C SER A 72 7.55 -6.03 -6.24
N LEU A 73 6.28 -6.28 -5.96
CA LEU A 73 5.76 -7.57 -5.53
C LEU A 73 4.51 -7.87 -6.37
N THR A 74 4.43 -9.08 -6.90
CA THR A 74 3.21 -9.56 -7.56
C THR A 74 2.35 -10.24 -6.51
N VAL A 75 1.12 -9.77 -6.34
CA VAL A 75 0.16 -10.30 -5.37
C VAL A 75 -1.16 -10.61 -6.06
N GLU A 76 -1.93 -11.53 -5.51
CA GLU A 76 -3.33 -11.73 -5.93
C GLU A 76 -4.14 -10.45 -5.67
N ASN A 77 -5.22 -10.25 -6.43
CA ASN A 77 -6.11 -9.13 -6.17
C ASN A 77 -6.78 -9.29 -4.79
N TYR A 78 -7.11 -8.16 -4.18
CA TYR A 78 -7.68 -8.13 -2.83
C TYR A 78 -9.15 -8.61 -2.83
N ARG A 79 -9.68 -8.91 -1.64
CA ARG A 79 -11.11 -9.28 -1.46
C ARG A 79 -12.07 -8.24 -2.02
N ASP A 80 -11.71 -6.95 -1.91
CA ASP A 80 -12.31 -5.83 -2.63
C ASP A 80 -11.42 -5.52 -3.85
N PRO A 81 -11.71 -6.08 -5.04
CA PRO A 81 -10.76 -6.07 -6.13
C PRO A 81 -10.50 -4.66 -6.62
N TRP A 82 -9.22 -4.29 -6.72
CA TRP A 82 -8.86 -3.05 -7.38
C TRP A 82 -8.96 -3.23 -8.90
N LYS A 83 -9.55 -2.23 -9.56
CA LYS A 83 -9.68 -2.15 -11.01
C LYS A 83 -9.10 -0.83 -11.45
N GLU A 84 -8.44 -0.83 -12.60
CA GLU A 84 -7.99 0.41 -13.21
C GLU A 84 -9.22 1.21 -13.65
N SER A 85 -9.34 2.44 -13.16
CA SER A 85 -10.41 3.35 -13.55
C SER A 85 -10.24 3.73 -15.03
N ALA A 86 -11.29 3.55 -15.83
CA ALA A 86 -11.29 3.76 -17.28
C ALA A 86 -10.96 5.20 -17.72
N ASP A 87 -10.99 6.17 -16.79
CA ASP A 87 -10.75 7.59 -17.06
C ASP A 87 -9.26 8.00 -17.11
N ALA A 88 -8.34 7.03 -17.22
CA ALA A 88 -6.89 7.28 -17.28
C ALA A 88 -6.30 7.21 -18.71
N THR A 89 -7.09 7.58 -19.74
CA THR A 89 -6.61 7.74 -21.12
C THR A 89 -6.62 9.20 -21.54
#